data_AF-A0A965HJD9-F1
#
_entry.id   AF-A0A965HJD9-F1
#
_cell.length_a   1.000
_cell.length_b   1.000
_cell.length_c   1.000
_cell.angle_alpha   90.00
_cell.angle_beta   90.00
_cell.angle_gamma   90.00
#
_symmetry.space_group_name_H-M   'P 1'
#
loop_
_entity.id
_entity.type
_entity.pdbx_description
1 polymer ?
#
loop_
_entity_poly.entity_id
_entity_poly.type
_entity_poly.pdbx_seq_one_letter_code
_entity_poly.pdbx_strand_id
1 'polypeptide(L)'
;MTISPHMIEAYYQEHVRDFLQPDRVKLRMIYLPPESGTEVEAVGKEVLGQVESGVDFAQLAKKYSEYNRAGGGLFQENGGWVERDGLKSDLADVAFQLRPGQASGLLSLPTAQGTKAYYILMVEEVKKATVTPLTSIRDAIESTLVAAESEKVQKDWIDRLKRDAYIERFL
;
A
#
# COMPACT_ATOMS: atom_id res chain seq x y z
N MET A 1 35.95 -9.25 -0.99
CA MET A 1 35.55 -8.77 -2.33
C MET A 1 35.11 -7.32 -2.17
N THR A 2 35.42 -6.43 -3.11
CA THR A 2 35.07 -5.01 -3.01
C THR A 2 34.08 -4.64 -4.12
N ILE A 3 32.92 -4.09 -3.76
CA ILE A 3 31.96 -3.55 -4.72
C ILE A 3 32.35 -2.10 -5.02
N SER A 4 32.44 -1.75 -6.31
CA SER A 4 32.78 -0.37 -6.68
C SER A 4 31.55 0.55 -6.58
N PRO A 5 31.75 1.87 -6.32
CA PRO A 5 30.65 2.84 -6.35
C PRO A 5 29.83 2.80 -7.64
N HIS A 6 30.49 2.62 -8.79
CA HIS A 6 29.84 2.52 -10.10
C HIS A 6 28.89 1.31 -10.20
N MET A 7 29.25 0.17 -9.61
CA MET A 7 28.36 -1.02 -9.58
C MET A 7 27.09 -0.76 -8.77
N ILE A 8 27.21 -0.04 -7.66
CA ILE A 8 26.08 0.35 -6.81
C ILE A 8 25.16 1.33 -7.56
N GLU A 9 25.74 2.33 -8.24
CA GLU A 9 24.98 3.29 -9.04
C GLU A 9 24.26 2.62 -10.22
N ALA A 10 24.93 1.73 -10.95
CA ALA A 10 24.35 0.97 -12.05
C ALA A 10 23.18 0.11 -11.57
N TYR A 11 23.37 -0.65 -10.49
CA TYR A 11 22.31 -1.46 -9.88
C TYR A 11 21.13 -0.59 -9.46
N TYR A 12 21.38 0.55 -8.81
CA TYR A 12 20.31 1.47 -8.42
C TYR A 12 19.51 1.96 -9.63
N GLN A 13 20.16 2.36 -10.72
CA GLN A 13 19.50 2.84 -11.93
C GLN A 13 18.67 1.76 -12.62
N GLU A 14 19.21 0.54 -12.71
CA GLU A 14 18.51 -0.63 -13.30
C GLU A 14 17.28 -1.03 -12.47
N HIS A 15 17.34 -0.83 -11.14
CA HIS A 15 16.31 -1.23 -10.19
C HIS A 15 15.53 -0.03 -9.60
N VAL A 16 15.56 1.15 -10.21
CA VAL A 16 14.92 2.37 -9.65
C VAL A 16 13.44 2.16 -9.32
N ARG A 17 12.74 1.32 -10.10
CA ARG A 17 11.32 1.01 -9.90
C ARG A 17 11.07 0.22 -8.61
N ASP A 18 12.02 -0.61 -8.20
CA ASP A 18 11.95 -1.40 -6.96
C ASP A 18 12.11 -0.52 -5.72
N PHE A 19 12.71 0.66 -5.89
CA PHE A 19 12.91 1.66 -4.84
C PHE A 19 11.86 2.78 -4.84
N LEU A 20 10.85 2.67 -5.70
CA LEU A 20 9.71 3.58 -5.72
C LEU A 20 8.84 3.31 -4.49
N GLN A 21 8.70 4.32 -3.64
CA GLN A 21 7.68 4.32 -2.60
C GLN A 21 6.39 4.87 -3.24
N PRO A 22 5.31 4.09 -3.32
CA PRO A 22 4.07 4.52 -3.95
C PRO A 22 3.38 5.62 -3.13
N ASP A 23 2.41 6.30 -3.75
CA ASP A 23 1.53 7.22 -3.05
C ASP A 23 0.82 6.50 -1.90
N ARG A 24 0.73 7.16 -0.73
CA ARG A 24 -0.04 6.68 0.42
C ARG A 24 -0.91 7.79 0.97
N VAL A 25 -2.13 7.45 1.37
CA VAL A 25 -3.01 8.37 2.08
C VAL A 25 -3.29 7.86 3.48
N LYS A 26 -3.40 8.77 4.44
CA LYS A 26 -3.86 8.42 5.78
C LYS A 26 -5.37 8.57 5.82
N LEU A 27 -6.08 7.45 5.91
CA LEU A 27 -7.49 7.38 5.59
C LEU A 27 -8.33 7.10 6.83
N ARG A 28 -9.44 7.82 6.97
CA ARG A 28 -10.60 7.41 7.75
C ARG A 28 -11.75 7.05 6.81
N MET A 29 -12.58 6.11 7.24
CA MET A 29 -13.81 5.77 6.54
C MET A 29 -14.97 5.51 7.51
N ILE A 30 -16.15 5.88 7.06
CA ILE A 30 -17.42 5.44 7.62
C ILE A 30 -17.96 4.38 6.68
N TYR A 31 -18.09 3.16 7.17
CA TYR A 31 -18.68 2.05 6.46
C TYR A 31 -20.08 1.79 7.01
N LEU A 32 -21.07 1.84 6.13
CA LEU A 32 -22.44 1.47 6.44
C LEU A 32 -22.74 0.17 5.67
N PRO A 33 -22.97 -0.96 6.39
CA PRO A 33 -23.17 -2.24 5.75
C PRO A 33 -24.45 -2.22 4.91
N PRO A 34 -24.56 -3.13 3.94
CA PRO A 34 -25.81 -3.28 3.22
C PRO A 34 -26.92 -3.77 4.17
N GLU A 35 -28.00 -3.01 4.24
CA GLU A 35 -29.26 -3.49 4.84
C GLU A 35 -30.40 -3.37 3.84
N SER A 36 -31.45 -4.14 4.09
CA SER A 36 -32.67 -4.14 3.28
C SER A 36 -33.46 -2.85 3.51
N GLY A 37 -33.23 -1.80 2.72
CA GLY A 37 -34.06 -0.58 2.75
C GLY A 37 -33.35 0.69 2.27
N THR A 38 -34.12 1.77 2.12
CA THR A 38 -33.62 3.13 1.83
C THR A 38 -33.03 3.84 3.06
N GLU A 39 -33.15 3.23 4.23
CA GLU A 39 -32.79 3.81 5.53
C GLU A 39 -31.28 4.04 5.66
N VAL A 40 -30.45 3.10 5.19
CA VAL A 40 -28.99 3.22 5.25
C VAL A 40 -28.48 4.38 4.39
N GLU A 41 -29.09 4.61 3.23
CA GLU A 41 -28.73 5.75 2.37
C GLU A 41 -29.08 7.08 3.04
N ALA A 42 -30.24 7.15 3.73
CA ALA A 42 -30.64 8.32 4.48
C ALA A 42 -29.67 8.62 5.64
N VAL A 43 -29.21 7.58 6.36
CA VAL A 43 -28.16 7.71 7.39
C VAL A 43 -26.86 8.23 6.78
N GLY A 44 -26.45 7.71 5.62
CA GLY A 44 -25.26 8.19 4.91
C GLY A 44 -25.36 9.68 4.53
N LYS A 45 -26.53 10.13 4.07
CA LYS A 45 -26.78 11.55 3.76
C LYS A 45 -26.81 12.42 5.02
N GLU A 46 -27.37 11.93 6.12
CA GLU A 46 -27.34 12.61 7.42
C GLU A 46 -25.90 12.81 7.90
N VAL A 47 -25.08 11.76 7.81
CA VAL A 47 -23.67 11.82 8.19
C VAL A 47 -22.92 12.83 7.33
N LEU A 48 -23.13 12.86 6.01
CA LEU A 48 -22.54 13.88 5.14
C LEU A 48 -22.95 15.30 5.55
N GLY A 49 -24.22 15.54 5.83
CA GLY A 49 -24.69 16.85 6.30
C GLY A 49 -23.99 17.29 7.60
N GLN A 50 -23.72 16.34 8.51
CA GLN A 50 -22.94 16.63 9.73
C GLN A 50 -21.46 16.92 9.43
N VAL A 51 -20.84 16.18 8.48
CA VAL A 51 -19.47 16.45 8.04
C VAL A 51 -19.37 17.86 7.43
N GLU A 52 -20.31 18.23 6.55
CA GLU A 52 -20.37 19.55 5.92
C GLU A 52 -20.62 20.67 6.93
N SER A 53 -21.33 20.36 8.01
CA SER A 53 -21.54 21.28 9.14
C SER A 53 -20.32 21.39 10.06
N GLY A 54 -19.23 20.68 9.78
CA GLY A 54 -17.97 20.75 10.53
C GLY A 54 -17.89 19.84 11.75
N VAL A 55 -18.78 18.86 11.89
CA VAL A 55 -18.69 17.85 12.95
C VAL A 55 -17.46 16.96 12.71
N ASP A 56 -16.74 16.63 13.78
CA ASP A 56 -15.54 15.79 13.71
C ASP A 56 -15.83 14.41 13.09
N PHE A 57 -15.08 14.07 12.04
CA PHE A 57 -15.28 12.83 11.28
C PHE A 57 -15.07 11.58 12.15
N ALA A 58 -14.10 11.61 13.07
CA ALA A 58 -13.82 10.47 13.93
C ALA A 58 -14.94 10.22 14.94
N GLN A 59 -15.62 11.27 15.43
CA GLN A 59 -16.83 11.15 16.24
C GLN A 59 -18.01 10.56 15.45
N LEU A 60 -18.22 11.03 14.21
CA LEU A 60 -19.25 10.45 13.34
C LEU A 60 -18.96 8.98 13.04
N ALA A 61 -17.72 8.62 12.78
CA ALA A 61 -17.32 7.23 12.58
C ALA A 61 -17.53 6.38 13.85
N LYS A 62 -17.23 6.90 15.04
CA LYS A 62 -17.53 6.22 16.32
C LYS A 62 -19.02 5.95 16.53
N LYS A 63 -19.89 6.80 15.97
CA LYS A 63 -21.34 6.70 16.13
C LYS A 63 -22.00 5.82 15.08
N TYR A 64 -21.65 6.02 13.81
CA TYR A 64 -22.38 5.43 12.67
C TYR A 64 -21.63 4.32 11.95
N SER A 65 -20.28 4.31 11.96
CA SER A 65 -19.50 3.35 11.16
C SER A 65 -19.52 1.96 11.77
N GLU A 66 -19.63 0.93 10.93
CA GLU A 66 -19.31 -0.47 11.27
C GLU A 66 -17.82 -0.81 10.99
N TYR A 67 -17.06 0.11 10.41
CA TYR A 67 -15.60 -0.04 10.23
C TYR A 67 -14.83 0.75 11.29
N ASN A 68 -13.92 0.05 12.00
CA ASN A 68 -13.05 0.58 13.06
C ASN A 68 -13.71 1.64 13.95
N ARG A 69 -14.91 1.35 14.45
CA ARG A 69 -15.73 2.28 15.24
C ARG A 69 -14.93 2.88 16.41
N ALA A 70 -14.27 2.04 17.21
CA ALA A 70 -13.47 2.50 18.35
C ALA A 70 -12.30 3.42 17.94
N GLY A 71 -11.66 3.14 16.80
CA GLY A 71 -10.59 3.95 16.23
C GLY A 71 -11.08 5.18 15.44
N GLY A 72 -12.38 5.48 15.45
CA GLY A 72 -12.96 6.59 14.69
C GLY A 72 -12.83 6.42 13.18
N GLY A 73 -12.99 5.18 12.70
CA GLY A 73 -12.95 4.87 11.28
C GLY A 73 -11.55 4.90 10.64
N LEU A 74 -10.49 5.08 11.44
CA LEU A 74 -9.11 5.05 10.92
C LEU A 74 -8.82 3.72 10.23
N PHE A 75 -8.13 3.74 9.09
CA PHE A 75 -7.69 2.51 8.45
C PHE A 75 -6.84 1.68 9.43
N GLN A 76 -7.16 0.40 9.57
CA GLN A 76 -6.62 -0.42 10.67
C GLN A 76 -5.17 -0.85 10.46
N GLU A 77 -4.73 -0.93 9.20
CA GLU A 77 -3.37 -1.36 8.87
C GLU A 77 -2.43 -0.16 8.79
N ASN A 78 -1.13 -0.43 8.98
CA ASN A 78 -0.04 0.53 8.84
C ASN A 78 -0.26 1.88 9.56
N GLY A 79 -1.00 1.88 10.68
CA GLY A 79 -1.30 3.09 11.44
C GLY A 79 -2.19 4.11 10.72
N GLY A 80 -3.08 3.65 9.83
CA GLY A 80 -3.98 4.52 9.06
C GLY A 80 -3.52 4.79 7.63
N TRP A 81 -2.30 4.39 7.27
CA TRP A 81 -1.75 4.60 5.93
C TRP A 81 -2.18 3.49 4.99
N VAL A 82 -2.66 3.87 3.82
CA VAL A 82 -3.12 2.95 2.79
C VAL A 82 -2.52 3.32 1.44
N GLU A 83 -2.04 2.29 0.74
CA GLU A 83 -1.62 2.34 -0.66
C GLU A 83 -2.82 2.13 -1.59
N ARG A 84 -2.66 2.42 -2.88
CA ARG A 84 -3.75 2.33 -3.85
C ARG A 84 -4.29 0.91 -4.00
N ASP A 85 -3.43 -0.10 -3.90
CA ASP A 85 -3.77 -1.52 -3.97
C ASP A 85 -4.41 -2.08 -2.69
N GLY A 86 -4.25 -1.39 -1.55
CA GLY A 86 -4.88 -1.71 -0.28
C GLY A 86 -6.37 -1.38 -0.20
N LEU A 87 -6.95 -0.78 -1.25
CA LEU A 87 -8.36 -0.43 -1.33
C LEU A 87 -9.01 -1.05 -2.57
N LYS A 88 -10.33 -1.26 -2.51
CA LYS A 88 -11.12 -1.53 -3.72
C LYS A 88 -10.96 -0.36 -4.69
N SER A 89 -10.84 -0.63 -5.99
CA SER A 89 -10.56 0.39 -7.02
C SER A 89 -11.48 1.60 -6.92
N ASP A 90 -12.78 1.39 -6.74
CA ASP A 90 -13.77 2.47 -6.62
C ASP A 90 -13.53 3.40 -5.43
N LEU A 91 -13.03 2.84 -4.32
CA LEU A 91 -12.67 3.64 -3.13
C LEU A 91 -11.31 4.30 -3.30
N ALA A 92 -10.35 3.61 -3.92
CA ALA A 92 -9.01 4.12 -4.16
C ALA A 92 -9.04 5.35 -5.09
N ASP A 93 -9.83 5.31 -6.16
CA ASP A 93 -9.95 6.42 -7.11
C ASP A 93 -10.45 7.69 -6.45
N VAL A 94 -11.38 7.57 -5.51
CA VAL A 94 -11.88 8.72 -4.73
C VAL A 94 -10.86 9.14 -3.68
N ALA A 95 -10.37 8.20 -2.84
CA ALA A 95 -9.47 8.51 -1.74
C ALA A 95 -8.21 9.27 -2.19
N PHE A 96 -7.58 8.85 -3.28
CA PHE A 96 -6.35 9.47 -3.78
C PHE A 96 -6.57 10.78 -4.54
N GLN A 97 -7.82 11.18 -4.80
CA GLN A 97 -8.17 12.49 -5.36
C GLN A 97 -8.54 13.52 -4.27
N LEU A 98 -8.81 13.07 -3.04
CA LEU A 98 -9.16 13.96 -1.93
C LEU A 98 -7.94 14.75 -1.45
N ARG A 99 -8.19 16.00 -1.05
CA ARG A 99 -7.19 16.80 -0.33
C ARG A 99 -7.15 16.40 1.15
N PRO A 100 -6.02 16.61 1.84
CA PRO A 100 -5.96 16.52 3.30
C PRO A 100 -7.09 17.33 3.97
N GLY A 101 -7.79 16.72 4.92
CA GLY A 101 -8.96 17.25 5.62
C GLY A 101 -10.28 17.16 4.83
N GLN A 102 -10.28 16.71 3.58
CA GLN A 102 -11.48 16.62 2.76
C GLN A 102 -12.17 15.26 2.93
N ALA A 103 -13.49 15.28 3.06
CA ALA A 103 -14.32 14.08 2.96
C ALA A 103 -14.88 13.87 1.54
N SER A 104 -15.11 12.62 1.16
CA SER A 104 -15.83 12.29 -0.08
C SER A 104 -17.33 12.54 0.06
N GLY A 105 -18.04 12.48 -1.07
CA GLY A 105 -19.48 12.23 -1.06
C GLY A 105 -19.82 10.80 -0.63
N LEU A 106 -21.09 10.44 -0.72
CA LEU A 106 -21.61 9.12 -0.36
C LEU A 106 -21.32 8.17 -1.51
N LEU A 107 -20.41 7.22 -1.28
CA LEU A 107 -20.06 6.20 -2.25
C LEU A 107 -20.93 4.97 -2.01
N SER A 108 -21.46 4.36 -3.06
CA SER A 108 -22.22 3.12 -2.96
C SER A 108 -21.55 2.02 -3.78
N LEU A 109 -21.26 0.89 -3.15
CA LEU A 109 -20.73 -0.29 -3.84
C LEU A 109 -21.77 -1.42 -3.78
N PRO A 110 -22.02 -2.13 -4.90
CA PRO A 110 -22.89 -3.28 -4.90
C PRO A 110 -22.26 -4.43 -4.13
N THR A 111 -23.09 -5.22 -3.46
CA THR A 111 -22.68 -6.45 -2.78
C THR A 111 -23.04 -7.68 -3.60
N ALA A 112 -22.48 -8.83 -3.24
CA ALA A 112 -22.77 -10.09 -3.93
C ALA A 112 -24.27 -10.47 -3.88
N GLN A 113 -25.03 -9.95 -2.91
CA GLN A 113 -26.47 -10.20 -2.80
C GLN A 113 -27.34 -9.16 -3.54
N GLY A 114 -26.74 -8.24 -4.31
CA GLY A 114 -27.47 -7.21 -5.07
C GLY A 114 -27.94 -6.01 -4.21
N THR A 115 -27.56 -5.95 -2.94
CA THR A 115 -27.76 -4.78 -2.07
C THR A 115 -26.61 -3.78 -2.22
N LYS A 116 -26.73 -2.59 -1.62
CA LYS A 116 -25.69 -1.55 -1.66
C LYS A 116 -25.11 -1.34 -0.28
N ALA A 117 -23.79 -1.34 -0.20
CA ALA A 117 -23.05 -0.86 0.95
C ALA A 117 -22.62 0.59 0.70
N TYR A 118 -22.56 1.39 1.75
CA TYR A 118 -22.20 2.81 1.63
C TYR A 118 -20.90 3.14 2.36
N TYR A 119 -20.15 4.06 1.77
CA TYR A 119 -18.86 4.52 2.28
C TYR A 119 -18.79 6.03 2.22
N ILE A 120 -18.20 6.63 3.24
CA ILE A 120 -17.73 8.01 3.22
C ILE A 120 -16.27 7.97 3.64
N LEU A 121 -15.39 8.58 2.85
CA LEU A 121 -13.95 8.57 3.05
C LEU A 121 -13.50 9.95 3.51
N MET A 122 -12.47 10.04 4.34
CA MET A 122 -11.78 11.28 4.67
C MET A 122 -10.28 11.06 4.71
N VAL A 123 -9.54 11.89 4.00
CA VAL A 123 -8.07 11.82 3.98
C VAL A 123 -7.52 12.80 5.00
N GLU A 124 -6.82 12.32 6.02
CA GLU A 124 -6.13 13.19 6.99
C GLU A 124 -4.86 13.77 6.37
N GLU A 125 -4.09 12.94 5.66
CA GLU A 125 -2.76 13.28 5.15
C GLU A 125 -2.47 12.54 3.83
N VAL A 126 -1.67 13.16 2.96
CA VAL A 126 -1.22 12.56 1.69
C VAL A 126 0.31 12.54 1.66
N LYS A 127 0.89 11.38 1.39
CA LYS A 127 2.31 11.21 1.06
C LYS A 127 2.43 10.82 -0.41
N LYS A 128 3.06 11.69 -1.18
CA LYS A 128 3.31 11.45 -2.60
C LYS A 128 4.40 10.41 -2.80
N ALA A 129 4.37 9.77 -3.96
CA ALA A 129 5.34 8.79 -4.37
C ALA A 129 6.72 9.44 -4.43
N THR A 130 7.68 8.77 -3.81
CA THR A 130 9.07 9.22 -3.76
C THR A 130 9.98 8.06 -4.07
N VAL A 131 11.03 8.30 -4.86
CA VAL A 131 12.08 7.30 -5.04
C VAL A 131 12.98 7.35 -3.83
N THR A 132 13.23 6.19 -3.21
CA THR A 132 14.15 6.09 -2.09
C THR A 132 15.55 6.51 -2.56
N PRO A 133 16.19 7.53 -1.96
CA PRO A 133 17.47 8.02 -2.44
C PRO A 133 18.56 6.94 -2.33
N LEU A 134 19.46 6.87 -3.31
CA LEU A 134 20.60 5.94 -3.30
C LEU A 134 21.40 6.04 -1.99
N THR A 135 21.58 7.24 -1.45
CA THR A 135 22.29 7.47 -0.19
C THR A 135 21.67 6.73 1.01
N SER A 136 20.35 6.50 0.99
CA SER A 136 19.63 5.82 2.07
C SER A 136 19.67 4.30 1.98
N ILE A 137 19.98 3.75 0.79
CA ILE A 137 19.97 2.29 0.54
C ILE A 137 21.30 1.76 -0.01
N ARG A 138 22.34 2.59 -0.03
CA ARG A 138 23.67 2.24 -0.55
C ARG A 138 24.20 0.95 0.07
N ASP A 139 24.19 0.87 1.40
CA ASP A 139 24.75 -0.27 2.15
C ASP A 139 23.92 -1.54 1.92
N ALA A 140 22.61 -1.40 1.73
CA ALA A 140 21.73 -2.51 1.39
C ALA A 140 22.01 -3.04 -0.03
N ILE A 141 22.18 -2.15 -1.01
CA ILE A 141 22.55 -2.52 -2.38
C ILE A 141 23.94 -3.19 -2.39
N GLU A 142 24.91 -2.64 -1.68
CA GLU A 142 26.25 -3.22 -1.57
C GLU A 142 26.18 -4.65 -1.01
N SER A 143 25.41 -4.86 0.06
CA SER A 143 25.22 -6.18 0.66
C SER A 143 24.60 -7.17 -0.33
N THR A 144 23.59 -6.74 -1.10
CA THR A 144 22.97 -7.55 -2.16
C THR A 144 23.98 -7.93 -3.25
N LEU A 145 24.81 -6.97 -3.71
CA LEU A 145 25.81 -7.21 -4.74
C LEU A 145 26.93 -8.14 -4.26
N VAL A 146 27.37 -8.01 -3.00
CA VAL A 146 28.36 -8.93 -2.40
C VAL A 146 27.81 -10.35 -2.34
N ALA A 147 26.55 -10.51 -1.94
CA ALA A 147 25.91 -11.83 -1.89
C ALA A 147 25.80 -12.45 -3.30
N ALA A 148 25.35 -11.68 -4.28
CA ALA A 148 25.18 -12.13 -5.66
C ALA A 148 26.49 -12.60 -6.30
N GLU A 149 27.60 -11.86 -6.13
CA GLU A 149 28.87 -12.30 -6.70
C GLU A 149 29.46 -13.49 -5.94
N SER A 150 29.29 -13.55 -4.61
CA SER A 150 29.74 -14.70 -3.82
C SER A 150 29.06 -15.99 -4.29
N GLU A 151 27.76 -15.94 -4.55
CA GLU A 151 27.00 -17.06 -5.10
C GLU A 151 27.49 -17.45 -6.50
N LYS A 152 27.75 -16.46 -7.36
CA LYS A 152 28.29 -16.69 -8.70
C LYS A 152 29.66 -17.37 -8.67
N VAL A 153 30.58 -16.89 -7.84
CA VAL A 153 31.92 -17.49 -7.67
C VAL A 153 31.81 -18.93 -7.16
N GLN A 154 30.93 -19.19 -6.20
CA GLN A 154 30.69 -20.54 -5.69
C GLN A 154 30.14 -21.46 -6.77
N LYS A 155 29.17 -20.99 -7.56
CA LYS A 155 28.60 -21.75 -8.67
C LYS A 155 29.65 -22.07 -9.73
N ASP A 156 30.44 -21.10 -10.14
CA ASP A 156 31.51 -21.28 -11.12
C ASP A 156 32.56 -22.30 -10.64
N TRP A 157 32.88 -22.29 -9.34
CA TRP A 157 33.78 -23.27 -8.73
C TRP A 157 33.18 -24.68 -8.72
N ILE A 158 31.91 -24.85 -8.32
CA ILE A 158 31.21 -26.14 -8.36
C ILE A 158 31.12 -26.66 -9.80
N ASP A 159 30.82 -25.81 -10.78
CA ASP A 159 30.70 -26.19 -12.18
C ASP A 159 32.06 -26.54 -12.81
N ARG A 160 33.16 -25.97 -12.31
CA ARG A 160 34.52 -26.46 -12.63
C ARG A 160 34.78 -27.83 -12.03
N LEU A 161 34.53 -28.01 -10.73
CA LEU A 161 34.73 -29.30 -10.06
C LEU A 161 33.95 -30.44 -10.73
N LYS A 162 32.70 -30.20 -11.14
CA LYS A 162 31.90 -31.19 -11.86
C LYS A 162 32.48 -31.57 -13.23
N ARG A 163 33.07 -30.60 -13.94
CA ARG A 163 33.70 -30.84 -15.25
C ARG A 163 35.03 -31.57 -15.11
N ASP A 164 35.83 -31.18 -14.12
CA ASP A 164 37.13 -31.78 -13.86
C ASP A 164 37.00 -33.18 -13.23
N ALA A 165 35.90 -33.43 -12.51
CA ALA A 165 35.50 -34.75 -12.02
C ALA A 165 34.84 -35.60 -13.11
N TYR A 166 35.36 -35.59 -14.35
CA TYR A 166 34.93 -36.52 -15.40
C TYR A 166 35.15 -37.96 -14.91
N ILE A 167 34.06 -38.57 -14.46
CA ILE A 167 33.96 -39.96 -14.02
C ILE A 167 34.14 -40.83 -15.26
N GLU A 168 35.26 -41.56 -15.35
CA GLU A 168 35.31 -42.78 -16.15
C GLU A 168 34.23 -43.72 -15.65
N ARG A 169 33.08 -43.72 -16.33
CA ARG A 169 32.05 -44.73 -16.12
C ARG A 169 32.57 -46.02 -16.77
N PHE A 170 33.30 -46.82 -16.00
CA PHE A 170 33.60 -48.19 -16.38
C PHE A 170 32.27 -48.95 -16.50
N LEU A 171 31.94 -49.35 -17.74
CA LEU A 171 30.90 -50.33 -18.06
C LEU A 171 31.47 -51.75 -17.92
#